data_AF-A0A172T211-F1
#
_entry.id   AF-A0A172T211-F1
#
_cell.length_a   1.000
_cell.length_b   1.000
_cell.length_c   1.000
_cell.angle_alpha   90.00
_cell.angle_beta   90.00
_cell.angle_gamma   90.00
#
_symmetry.space_group_name_H-M   'P 1'
#
loop_
_entity.id
_entity.type
_entity.pdbx_description
1 polymer ?
#
loop_
_entity_poly.entity_id
_entity_poly.type
_entity_poly.pdbx_seq_one_letter_code
_entity_poly.pdbx_strand_id
1 'polypeptide(L)'
;MMALILSIVASIASFYLTRNPSYFSLIFVGLYFSFRKNDRAESLAGLNLLLIGAIAIFGKFRPYSLDGLNFVVYGTFFAIFYDILKTWYSLIPMMLLTGMGIGAIGAHKFGVKGYLLGLILIPVIFREYSLQKNSKNNSEEIKND
;
A
#
# COMPACT_ATOMS: atom_id res chain seq x y z
N MET A 1 -0.83 -6.16 14.72
CA MET A 1 -0.52 -5.11 15.74
C MET A 1 0.38 -4.01 15.18
N MET A 2 1.37 -4.35 14.37
CA MET A 2 2.27 -3.37 13.74
C MET A 2 1.52 -2.42 12.79
N ALA A 3 0.54 -2.92 12.02
CA ALA A 3 -0.27 -2.08 11.13
C ALA A 3 -1.07 -1.01 11.88
N LEU A 4 -1.54 -1.30 13.10
CA LEU A 4 -2.24 -0.33 13.94
C LEU A 4 -1.31 0.84 14.32
N ILE A 5 -0.11 0.53 14.81
CA ILE A 5 0.89 1.55 15.17
C ILE A 5 1.25 2.39 13.94
N LEU A 6 1.57 1.74 12.82
CA LEU A 6 1.89 2.43 11.57
C LEU A 6 0.72 3.30 11.08
N SER A 7 -0.53 2.85 11.23
CA SER A 7 -1.70 3.62 10.82
C SER A 7 -1.89 4.89 11.64
N ILE A 8 -1.66 4.82 12.95
CA ILE A 8 -1.74 5.98 13.86
C ILE A 8 -0.64 6.97 13.50
N VAL A 9 0.61 6.50 13.34
CA VAL A 9 1.75 7.34 12.98
C VAL A 9 1.53 8.00 11.61
N ALA A 10 1.13 7.23 10.60
CA ALA A 10 0.87 7.72 9.25
C ALA A 10 -0.27 8.74 9.22
N SER A 11 -1.34 8.49 9.98
CA SER A 11 -2.47 9.40 10.14
C SER A 11 -2.04 10.74 10.75
N ILE A 12 -1.34 10.72 11.88
CA ILE A 12 -0.89 11.93 12.58
C ILE A 12 0.09 12.71 11.70
N ALA A 13 1.05 12.03 11.07
CA ALA A 13 2.02 12.67 10.18
C ALA A 13 1.32 13.32 8.97
N SER A 14 0.37 12.62 8.34
CA SER A 14 -0.36 13.15 7.18
C SER A 14 -1.24 14.34 7.54
N PHE A 15 -1.91 14.28 8.70
CA PHE A 15 -2.66 15.43 9.24
C PHE A 15 -1.74 16.62 9.53
N TYR A 16 -0.56 16.37 10.10
CA TYR A 16 0.42 17.42 10.37
C TYR A 16 0.88 18.14 9.09
N LEU A 17 1.06 17.40 8.00
CA LEU A 17 1.48 17.96 6.71
C LEU A 17 0.34 18.72 6.00
N THR A 18 -0.87 18.15 5.97
CA THR A 18 -1.95 18.60 5.08
C THR A 18 -3.05 19.39 5.79
N ARG A 19 -3.13 19.30 7.13
CA ARG A 19 -4.23 19.81 7.96
C ARG A 19 -5.62 19.25 7.62
N ASN A 20 -5.70 18.16 6.85
CA ASN A 20 -6.97 17.54 6.48
C ASN A 20 -7.32 16.40 7.44
N PRO A 21 -8.48 16.44 8.13
CA PRO A 21 -8.88 15.38 9.06
C PRO A 21 -9.21 14.04 8.37
N SER A 22 -9.42 14.01 7.05
CA SER A 22 -9.74 12.77 6.32
C SER A 22 -8.68 11.69 6.46
N TYR A 23 -7.42 12.06 6.74
CA TYR A 23 -6.33 11.11 6.93
C TYR A 23 -6.44 10.29 8.23
N PHE A 24 -7.28 10.71 9.19
CA PHE A 24 -7.64 9.86 10.35
C PHE A 24 -8.37 8.58 9.98
N SER A 25 -8.91 8.51 8.77
CA SER A 25 -9.52 7.28 8.25
C SER A 25 -8.51 6.11 8.14
N LEU A 26 -7.20 6.38 8.03
CA LEU A 26 -6.15 5.35 8.01
C LEU A 26 -6.16 4.48 9.28
N ILE A 27 -6.57 5.03 10.42
CA ILE A 27 -6.69 4.28 11.68
C ILE A 27 -7.67 3.12 11.53
N PHE A 28 -8.73 3.26 10.73
CA PHE A 28 -9.67 2.16 10.47
C PHE A 28 -9.01 0.98 9.75
N VAL A 29 -8.04 1.25 8.85
CA VAL A 29 -7.28 0.17 8.20
C VAL A 29 -6.41 -0.57 9.22
N GLY A 30 -5.77 0.17 10.13
CA GLY A 30 -4.99 -0.42 11.21
C GLY A 30 -5.84 -1.25 12.17
N LEU A 31 -7.04 -0.77 12.53
CA LEU A 31 -8.00 -1.51 13.33
C LEU A 31 -8.47 -2.78 12.62
N TYR A 32 -8.81 -2.69 11.33
CA TYR A 32 -9.23 -3.84 10.53
C TYR A 32 -8.21 -4.99 10.59
N PHE A 33 -6.93 -4.70 10.31
CA PHE A 33 -5.87 -5.70 10.37
C PHE A 33 -5.44 -6.07 11.80
N SER A 34 -5.83 -5.29 12.83
CA SER A 34 -5.65 -5.73 14.21
C SER A 34 -6.59 -6.88 14.59
N PHE A 35 -7.76 -6.98 13.93
CA PHE A 35 -8.73 -8.05 14.15
C PHE A 35 -8.58 -9.22 13.15
N ARG A 36 -8.14 -8.95 11.92
CA ARG A 36 -7.92 -9.96 10.87
C ARG A 36 -6.49 -10.52 10.91
N LYS A 37 -6.35 -11.85 11.07
CA LYS A 37 -5.05 -12.55 11.01
C LYS A 37 -4.64 -12.92 9.58
N ASN A 38 -4.43 -11.93 8.71
CA ASN A 38 -3.85 -12.17 7.39
C ASN A 38 -2.51 -11.42 7.26
N ASP A 39 -1.44 -12.14 7.55
CA ASP A 39 -0.09 -11.57 7.62
C ASP A 39 0.37 -10.96 6.28
N ARG A 40 -0.08 -11.52 5.14
CA ARG A 40 0.30 -11.00 3.82
C ARG A 40 -0.36 -9.65 3.55
N ALA A 41 -1.67 -9.56 3.77
CA ALA A 41 -2.41 -8.32 3.57
C ALA A 41 -2.02 -7.25 4.61
N GLU A 42 -1.79 -7.63 5.87
CA GLU A 42 -1.28 -6.73 6.91
C GLU A 42 0.09 -6.16 6.52
N SER A 43 0.99 -6.99 6.00
CA SER A 43 2.33 -6.57 5.55
C SER A 43 2.27 -5.56 4.40
N LEU A 44 1.44 -5.82 3.37
CA LEU A 44 1.26 -4.90 2.25
C LEU A 44 0.64 -3.57 2.68
N ALA A 45 -0.38 -3.61 3.54
CA ALA A 45 -0.96 -2.40 4.11
C ALA A 45 0.08 -1.64 4.96
N GLY A 46 0.88 -2.35 5.76
CA GLY A 46 1.95 -1.80 6.56
C GLY A 46 3.02 -1.09 5.72
N LEU A 47 3.40 -1.65 4.57
CA LEU A 47 4.33 -1.00 3.63
C LEU A 47 3.76 0.32 3.10
N ASN A 48 2.49 0.34 2.71
CA ASN A 48 1.85 1.59 2.27
C ASN A 48 1.73 2.62 3.41
N LEU A 49 1.39 2.18 4.62
CA LEU A 49 1.33 3.06 5.80
C LEU A 49 2.70 3.65 6.14
N LEU A 50 3.77 2.85 6.05
CA LEU A 50 5.14 3.32 6.21
C LEU A 50 5.50 4.35 5.14
N LEU A 51 5.13 4.09 3.88
CA LEU A 51 5.34 5.01 2.77
C LEU A 51 4.59 6.33 2.98
N ILE A 52 3.32 6.29 3.38
CA ILE A 52 2.51 7.47 3.73
C ILE A 52 3.19 8.27 4.85
N GLY A 53 3.61 7.61 5.92
CA GLY A 53 4.31 8.24 7.03
C GLY A 53 5.61 8.92 6.58
N ALA A 54 6.40 8.25 5.74
CA ALA A 54 7.62 8.81 5.18
C ALA A 54 7.34 10.05 4.31
N ILE A 55 6.38 9.96 3.38
CA ILE A 55 5.97 11.08 2.53
C ILE A 55 5.49 12.25 3.38
N ALA A 56 4.71 11.98 4.42
CA ALA A 56 4.16 13.02 5.28
C ALA A 56 5.25 13.75 6.09
N ILE A 57 6.22 13.00 6.64
CA ILE A 57 7.34 13.58 7.39
C ILE A 57 8.28 14.36 6.47
N PHE A 58 8.66 13.77 5.33
CA PHE A 58 9.60 14.40 4.39
C PHE A 58 8.97 15.48 3.53
N GLY A 59 7.66 15.43 3.27
CA GLY A 59 6.91 16.40 2.48
C GLY A 59 6.89 17.80 3.10
N LYS A 60 7.16 17.92 4.41
CA LYS A 60 7.36 19.24 5.03
C LYS A 60 8.65 19.93 4.57
N PHE A 61 9.65 19.15 4.17
CA PHE A 61 11.00 19.64 3.84
C PHE A 61 11.33 19.51 2.35
N ARG A 62 10.50 18.82 1.57
CA ARG A 62 10.72 18.54 0.15
C ARG A 62 9.43 18.71 -0.66
N PRO A 63 9.54 18.96 -1.98
CA PRO A 63 8.38 19.00 -2.85
C PRO A 63 7.61 17.67 -2.76
N TYR A 64 6.31 17.73 -2.51
CA TYR A 64 5.42 16.58 -2.42
C TYR A 64 4.18 16.81 -3.28
N SER A 65 3.55 15.71 -3.71
CA SER A 65 2.28 15.75 -4.42
C SER A 65 1.16 15.33 -3.47
N LEU A 66 0.19 16.21 -3.26
CA LEU A 66 -1.04 15.90 -2.50
C LEU A 66 -1.82 14.76 -3.17
N ASP A 67 -1.95 14.80 -4.49
CA ASP A 67 -2.60 13.75 -5.27
C ASP A 67 -1.86 12.42 -5.11
N GLY A 68 -0.53 12.46 -5.14
CA GLY A 68 0.30 11.29 -4.92
C GLY A 68 0.09 10.68 -3.54
N LEU A 69 0.05 11.49 -2.48
CA LEU A 69 -0.27 11.05 -1.12
C LEU A 69 -1.68 10.41 -1.06
N ASN A 70 -2.67 11.05 -1.68
CA ASN A 70 -4.04 10.53 -1.73
C ASN A 70 -4.14 9.19 -2.45
N PHE A 71 -3.44 9.00 -3.56
CA PHE A 71 -3.41 7.72 -4.27
C PHE A 71 -2.83 6.59 -3.41
N VAL A 72 -1.75 6.84 -2.65
CA VAL A 72 -1.21 5.83 -1.73
C VAL A 72 -2.21 5.53 -0.60
N VAL A 73 -2.90 6.54 -0.08
CA VAL A 73 -3.97 6.36 0.94
C VAL A 73 -5.09 5.48 0.38
N TYR A 74 -5.63 5.80 -0.80
CA TYR A 74 -6.67 4.98 -1.42
C TYR A 74 -6.19 3.56 -1.69
N GLY A 75 -4.97 3.40 -2.22
CA GLY A 75 -4.35 2.08 -2.41
C GLY A 75 -4.25 1.27 -1.11
N THR A 76 -4.01 1.93 0.02
CA THR A 76 -3.96 1.29 1.34
C THR A 76 -5.31 0.69 1.75
N PHE A 77 -6.43 1.33 1.41
CA PHE A 77 -7.76 0.76 1.64
C PHE A 77 -8.04 -0.46 0.76
N PHE A 78 -7.47 -0.51 -0.45
CA PHE A 78 -7.59 -1.70 -1.31
C PHE A 78 -6.89 -2.95 -0.77
N ALA A 79 -6.00 -2.81 0.22
CA ALA A 79 -5.47 -3.97 0.95
C ALA A 79 -6.59 -4.76 1.66
N ILE A 80 -7.67 -4.10 2.08
CA ILE A 80 -8.85 -4.76 2.67
C ILE A 80 -9.55 -5.64 1.62
N PHE A 81 -9.70 -5.12 0.39
CA PHE A 81 -10.25 -5.91 -0.73
C PHE A 81 -9.40 -7.14 -1.04
N TYR A 82 -8.07 -7.00 -0.99
CA TYR A 82 -7.15 -8.14 -1.16
C TYR A 82 -7.35 -9.20 -0.08
N ASP A 83 -7.51 -8.79 1.18
CA ASP A 83 -7.77 -9.70 2.31
C ASP A 83 -9.13 -10.42 2.21
N ILE A 84 -10.13 -9.77 1.62
CA ILE A 84 -11.47 -10.37 1.42
C ILE A 84 -11.43 -11.38 0.27
N LEU A 85 -10.89 -10.99 -0.89
CA LEU A 85 -10.93 -11.81 -2.11
C LEU A 85 -9.86 -12.89 -2.16
N LYS A 86 -8.73 -12.70 -1.45
CA LYS A 86 -7.61 -13.66 -1.35
C LYS A 86 -7.04 -14.11 -2.71
N THR A 87 -7.16 -13.28 -3.74
CA THR A 87 -6.72 -13.58 -5.10
C THR A 87 -5.68 -12.56 -5.57
N TRP A 88 -4.67 -12.99 -6.33
CA TRP A 88 -3.57 -12.12 -6.76
C TRP A 88 -4.06 -10.92 -7.57
N TYR A 89 -5.09 -11.08 -8.40
CA TYR A 89 -5.61 -10.00 -9.23
C TYR A 89 -6.33 -8.92 -8.41
N SER A 90 -6.82 -9.24 -7.21
CA SER A 90 -7.39 -8.23 -6.30
C SER A 90 -6.35 -7.27 -5.71
N LEU A 91 -5.06 -7.57 -5.90
CA LEU A 91 -3.93 -6.72 -5.54
C LEU A 91 -3.66 -5.64 -6.60
N ILE A 92 -4.15 -5.81 -7.83
CA ILE A 92 -3.92 -4.89 -8.95
C ILE A 92 -4.41 -3.46 -8.63
N PRO A 93 -5.64 -3.23 -8.11
CA PRO A 93 -6.10 -1.88 -7.79
C PRO A 93 -5.22 -1.19 -6.74
N MET A 94 -4.83 -1.92 -5.69
CA MET A 94 -3.90 -1.42 -4.67
C MET A 94 -2.57 -0.98 -5.30
N MET A 95 -1.99 -1.83 -6.15
CA MET A 95 -0.69 -1.57 -6.77
C MET A 95 -0.73 -0.45 -7.79
N LEU A 96 -1.78 -0.36 -8.60
CA LEU A 96 -1.95 0.74 -9.55
C LEU A 96 -2.02 2.08 -8.81
N LEU A 97 -2.85 2.18 -7.78
CA LEU A 97 -2.98 3.41 -7.00
C LEU A 97 -1.69 3.75 -6.25
N THR A 98 -1.04 2.76 -5.64
CA THR A 98 0.24 2.97 -4.97
C THR A 98 1.32 3.43 -5.97
N GLY A 99 1.32 2.86 -7.18
CA GLY A 99 2.27 3.19 -8.24
C GLY A 99 2.05 4.56 -8.82
N MET A 100 0.79 4.94 -9.04
CA MET A 100 0.40 6.31 -9.40
C MET A 100 0.81 7.30 -8.31
N GLY A 101 0.64 6.92 -7.04
CA GLY A 101 1.07 7.71 -5.89
C GLY A 101 2.57 7.99 -5.88
N ILE A 102 3.37 6.91 -5.95
CA ILE A 102 4.84 7.00 -6.04
C ILE A 102 5.27 7.78 -7.27
N GLY A 103 4.65 7.52 -8.43
CA GLY A 103 4.95 8.19 -9.69
C GLY A 103 4.67 9.69 -9.64
N ALA A 104 3.52 10.10 -9.08
CA ALA A 104 3.15 11.51 -8.93
C ALA A 104 4.10 12.25 -7.96
N ILE A 105 4.48 11.62 -6.85
CA ILE A 105 5.47 12.16 -5.91
C ILE A 105 6.84 12.28 -6.58
N GLY A 106 7.24 11.24 -7.32
CA GLY A 106 8.46 11.22 -8.11
C GLY A 106 8.49 12.32 -9.17
N ALA A 107 7.38 12.51 -9.87
CA ALA A 107 7.26 13.50 -10.94
C ALA A 107 7.40 14.93 -10.42
N HIS A 108 6.90 15.20 -9.23
CA HIS A 108 7.07 16.49 -8.58
C HIS A 108 8.54 16.82 -8.27
N LYS A 109 9.41 15.82 -8.13
CA LYS A 109 10.85 16.01 -7.87
C LYS A 109 11.73 15.88 -9.13
N PHE A 110 11.39 14.97 -10.04
CA PHE A 110 12.23 14.56 -11.16
C PHE A 110 11.59 14.84 -12.54
N GLY A 111 10.46 15.55 -12.59
CA GLY A 111 9.70 15.81 -13.81
C GLY A 111 9.12 14.54 -14.42
N VAL A 112 8.94 14.49 -15.74
CA VAL A 112 8.28 13.37 -16.46
C VAL A 112 8.95 12.01 -16.16
N LYS A 113 10.26 11.98 -15.91
CA LYS A 113 10.99 10.74 -15.57
C LYS A 113 10.58 10.16 -14.21
N GLY A 114 10.04 10.97 -13.31
CA GLY A 114 9.59 10.54 -11.99
C GLY A 114 8.38 9.59 -12.03
N TYR A 115 7.57 9.62 -13.09
CA TYR A 115 6.47 8.67 -13.28
C TYR A 115 6.96 7.21 -13.38
N LEU A 116 8.19 7.00 -13.88
CA LEU A 116 8.79 5.67 -14.00
C LEU A 116 9.04 5.02 -12.62
N LEU A 117 9.12 5.80 -11.55
CA LEU A 117 9.28 5.26 -10.19
C LEU A 117 8.09 4.38 -9.79
N GLY A 118 6.89 4.64 -10.33
CA GLY A 118 5.72 3.79 -10.10
C GLY A 118 5.88 2.36 -10.64
N LEU A 119 6.76 2.14 -11.61
CA LEU A 119 7.02 0.81 -12.20
C LEU A 119 7.75 -0.14 -11.24
N ILE A 120 8.28 0.36 -10.12
CA ILE A 120 8.89 -0.47 -9.07
C ILE A 120 7.93 -1.51 -8.48
N LEU A 121 6.63 -1.32 -8.69
CA LEU A 121 5.58 -2.24 -8.25
C LEU A 121 5.35 -3.43 -9.18
N ILE A 122 5.84 -3.38 -10.43
CA ILE A 122 5.69 -4.48 -11.39
C ILE A 122 6.33 -5.79 -10.88
N PRO A 123 7.59 -5.80 -10.39
CA PRO A 123 8.20 -7.00 -9.84
C PRO A 123 7.42 -7.59 -8.66
N VAL A 124 6.77 -6.75 -7.87
CA VAL A 124 5.98 -7.19 -6.71
C VAL A 124 4.71 -7.94 -7.16
N ILE A 125 4.05 -7.50 -8.23
CA ILE A 125 2.91 -8.22 -8.83
C ILE A 125 3.34 -9.60 -9.36
N PHE A 126 4.46 -9.65 -10.09
CA PHE A 126 4.99 -10.92 -10.61
C PHE A 126 5.36 -11.90 -9.48
N ARG A 127 5.96 -11.39 -8.39
CA ARG A 127 6.27 -12.19 -7.22
C ARG A 127 5.00 -12.77 -6.59
N GLU A 128 3.96 -11.97 -6.41
CA GLU A 128 2.70 -12.42 -5.79
C GLU A 128 1.97 -13.46 -6.66
N TYR A 129 1.95 -13.25 -7.98
CA TYR A 129 1.42 -14.23 -8.93
C TYR A 129 2.16 -15.57 -8.84
N SER A 130 3.49 -15.54 -8.82
CA SER A 130 4.33 -16.75 -8.70
C SER A 130 4.05 -17.51 -7.39
N LEU A 131 3.97 -16.79 -6.25
CA LEU A 131 3.68 -17.39 -4.95
C LEU A 131 2.31 -18.08 -4.92
N GLN A 132 1.28 -17.47 -5.50
CA GLN A 132 -0.05 -18.08 -5.55
C GLN A 132 -0.10 -19.27 -6.51
N LYS A 133 0.56 -19.19 -7.66
CA LYS A 133 0.65 -20.32 -8.61
C LYS A 133 1.33 -21.53 -7.99
N ASN A 134 2.47 -21.33 -7.33
CA ASN A 134 3.22 -22.43 -6.69
C ASN A 134 2.43 -23.05 -5.52
N SER A 135 1.73 -22.23 -4.73
CA SER A 135 0.88 -22.73 -3.65
C SER A 135 -0.28 -23.58 -4.16
N LYS A 136 -0.84 -23.25 -5.34
CA LYS A 136 -1.91 -24.02 -5.96
C LYS A 136 -1.41 -25.37 -6.49
N ASN A 137 -0.26 -25.38 -7.18
CA ASN A 137 0.33 -26.62 -7.70
C ASN A 137 0.70 -27.61 -6.59
N ASN A 138 1.33 -27.15 -5.49
CA ASN A 138 1.64 -28.03 -4.36
C ASN A 138 0.39 -28.59 -3.66
N SER A 139 -0.74 -27.87 -3.70
CA SER A 139 -2.00 -28.35 -3.13
C SER A 139 -2.68 -29.41 -4.03
N GLU A 140 -2.39 -29.39 -5.32
CA GLU A 140 -2.87 -30.39 -6.29
C GLU A 140 -2.00 -31.66 -6.26
N GLU A 141 -0.69 -31.55 -6.04
CA GLU A 141 0.20 -32.71 -5.83
C GLU A 141 -0.18 -33.50 -4.57
N ILE A 142 -0.41 -32.84 -3.43
CA ILE A 142 -0.80 -33.52 -2.16
C ILE A 142 -2.16 -34.23 -2.25
N LYS A 143 -3.03 -33.87 -3.19
CA LYS A 143 -4.33 -34.52 -3.38
C LYS A 143 -4.29 -35.75 -4.29
N ASN A 144 -3.21 -35.93 -5.04
CA ASN A 144 -3.05 -37.01 -6.01
C ASN A 144 -2.14 -38.14 -5.52
N ASP A 145 -1.58 -38.03 -4.31
CA ASP A 145 -0.87 -39.08 -3.56
C ASP A 145 -1.77 -39.68 -2.46
#